data_AF-A0A640XLK4-F1
#
_entry.id   AF-A0A640XLK4-F1
#
_cell.length_a   1.000
_cell.length_b   1.000
_cell.length_c   1.000
_cell.angle_alpha   90.00
_cell.angle_beta   90.00
_cell.angle_gamma   90.00
#
_symmetry.space_group_name_H-M   'P 1'
#
loop_
_entity.id
_entity.type
_entity.pdbx_description
1 polymer ?
#
loop_
_entity_poly.entity_id
_entity_poly.type
_entity_poly.pdbx_seq_one_letter_code
_entity_poly.pdbx_strand_id
1 'polypeptide(L)'
;MKRVGFASAIVFSFFFATACNQKKTDTEVSSEDIKRQTGEALETTKNYLIQKREEYQTQLEDKLHELENKIKELEAKAANAGEETKAKCHEMIETLQQKQKDARNKLERLKSSSADAWENLKSGTENALEDLKKAYSEAISRFK
;
A
#
# COMPACT_ATOMS: atom_id res chain seq x y z
N MET A 1 -25.36 8.06 -38.48
CA MET A 1 -26.77 8.19 -38.91
C MET A 1 -27.68 7.69 -37.80
N LYS A 2 -28.54 8.59 -37.28
CA LYS A 2 -29.92 8.41 -36.79
C LYS A 2 -30.17 7.27 -35.79
N ARG A 3 -30.17 7.51 -34.46
CA ARG A 3 -31.25 8.10 -33.60
C ARG A 3 -32.63 7.48 -33.77
N VAL A 4 -33.11 6.80 -32.72
CA VAL A 4 -34.48 6.87 -32.13
C VAL A 4 -34.36 6.22 -30.74
N GLY A 5 -34.80 6.70 -29.58
CA GLY A 5 -35.64 7.82 -29.19
C GLY A 5 -36.28 7.40 -27.86
N PHE A 6 -35.81 7.93 -26.74
CA PHE A 6 -36.45 7.79 -25.43
C PHE A 6 -37.85 8.42 -25.51
N ALA A 7 -38.89 7.65 -25.24
CA ALA A 7 -40.24 8.15 -25.02
C ALA A 7 -40.72 7.65 -23.64
N SER A 8 -40.75 8.61 -22.73
CA SER A 8 -41.39 8.55 -21.42
C SER A 8 -42.91 8.43 -21.57
N ALA A 9 -43.56 7.53 -20.82
CA ALA A 9 -44.96 7.72 -20.39
C ALA A 9 -45.34 6.76 -19.24
N ILE A 10 -45.58 7.38 -18.09
CA ILE A 10 -46.33 6.96 -16.90
C ILE A 10 -47.57 6.11 -17.25
N VAL A 11 -47.79 4.98 -16.54
CA VAL A 11 -49.11 4.68 -15.95
C VAL A 11 -48.92 3.90 -14.64
N PHE A 12 -49.17 4.61 -13.55
CA PHE A 12 -49.34 4.08 -12.21
C PHE A 12 -50.76 3.47 -12.11
N SER A 13 -50.83 2.22 -11.64
CA SER A 13 -52.00 1.56 -11.03
C SER A 13 -53.23 1.22 -11.90
N PHE A 14 -53.42 -0.07 -12.18
CA PHE A 14 -54.73 -0.72 -12.03
C PHE A 14 -54.56 -2.14 -11.47
N PHE A 15 -55.24 -2.38 -10.36
CA PHE A 15 -55.46 -3.65 -9.69
C PHE A 15 -55.95 -4.74 -10.66
N PHE A 16 -55.32 -5.91 -10.66
CA PHE A 16 -56.02 -7.19 -10.83
C PHE A 16 -55.40 -8.23 -9.91
N ALA A 17 -56.06 -8.44 -8.77
CA ALA A 17 -55.98 -9.68 -8.04
C ALA A 17 -56.73 -10.75 -8.85
N THR A 18 -56.08 -11.86 -9.19
CA THR A 18 -56.52 -13.25 -8.91
C THR A 18 -55.70 -14.25 -9.72
N ALA A 19 -55.51 -15.41 -9.08
CA ALA A 19 -55.11 -16.71 -9.63
C ALA A 19 -53.62 -16.91 -9.97
N CYS A 20 -52.93 -17.56 -9.02
CA CYS A 20 -51.73 -18.34 -9.28
C CYS A 20 -51.96 -19.30 -10.47
N ASN A 21 -51.05 -19.30 -11.45
CA ASN A 21 -50.74 -20.51 -12.19
C ASN A 21 -49.23 -20.59 -12.46
N GLN A 22 -48.68 -21.73 -12.08
CA GLN A 22 -47.28 -21.98 -11.85
C GLN A 22 -46.65 -22.54 -13.12
N LYS A 23 -45.69 -21.81 -13.71
CA LYS A 23 -44.66 -22.42 -14.54
C LYS A 23 -43.30 -21.90 -14.06
N LYS A 24 -42.83 -22.53 -12.98
CA LYS A 24 -41.45 -22.43 -12.52
C LYS A 24 -40.58 -23.08 -13.60
N THR A 25 -39.84 -22.27 -14.34
CA THR A 25 -38.57 -22.71 -14.93
C THR A 25 -37.57 -22.69 -13.80
N ASP A 26 -37.22 -23.88 -13.33
CA ASP A 26 -36.15 -24.09 -12.35
C ASP A 26 -34.82 -23.64 -12.99
N THR A 27 -34.38 -22.43 -12.65
CA THR A 27 -32.95 -22.15 -12.62
C THR A 27 -32.46 -22.70 -11.27
N GLU A 28 -32.08 -23.98 -11.26
CA GLU A 28 -31.34 -24.55 -10.15
C GLU A 28 -29.91 -24.01 -10.21
N VAL A 29 -29.71 -22.76 -9.76
CA VAL A 29 -28.40 -22.37 -9.24
C VAL A 29 -28.37 -22.91 -7.81
N SER A 30 -27.76 -24.08 -7.63
CA SER A 30 -27.58 -24.66 -6.30
C SER A 30 -26.85 -23.65 -5.41
N SER A 31 -27.28 -23.53 -4.15
CA SER A 31 -26.60 -22.70 -3.15
C SER A 31 -25.13 -23.11 -2.97
N GLU A 32 -24.78 -24.32 -3.39
CA GLU A 32 -23.42 -24.85 -3.41
C GLU A 32 -22.57 -24.25 -4.55
N ASP A 33 -23.14 -24.05 -5.75
CA ASP A 33 -22.45 -23.37 -6.86
C ASP A 33 -22.28 -21.87 -6.62
N ILE A 34 -23.26 -21.22 -5.98
CA ILE A 34 -23.10 -19.83 -5.52
C ILE A 34 -21.97 -19.75 -4.49
N LYS A 35 -21.91 -20.66 -3.50
CA LYS A 35 -20.82 -20.68 -2.51
C LYS A 35 -19.47 -20.98 -3.15
N ARG A 36 -19.42 -21.89 -4.13
CA ARG A 36 -18.18 -22.26 -4.82
C ARG A 36 -17.66 -21.12 -5.68
N GLN A 37 -18.50 -20.52 -6.52
CA GLN A 37 -18.13 -19.36 -7.34
C GLN A 37 -17.82 -18.12 -6.49
N THR A 38 -18.56 -17.89 -5.40
CA THR A 38 -18.28 -16.78 -4.46
C THR A 38 -16.97 -16.99 -3.71
N GLY A 39 -16.65 -18.24 -3.34
CA GLY A 39 -15.37 -18.60 -2.72
C GLY A 39 -14.19 -18.40 -3.66
N GLU A 40 -14.28 -18.90 -4.90
CA GLU A 40 -13.23 -18.75 -5.93
C GLU A 40 -12.96 -17.27 -6.26
N ALA A 41 -14.02 -16.46 -6.41
CA ALA A 41 -13.89 -15.02 -6.67
C ALA A 41 -13.30 -14.24 -5.47
N LEU A 42 -13.67 -14.60 -4.24
CA LEU A 42 -13.14 -13.99 -3.02
C LEU A 42 -11.67 -14.35 -2.80
N GLU A 43 -11.29 -15.61 -3.00
CA GLU A 43 -9.89 -16.05 -2.89
C GLU A 43 -9.01 -15.39 -3.96
N THR A 44 -9.51 -15.26 -5.19
CA THR A 44 -8.80 -14.54 -6.27
C THR A 44 -8.55 -13.08 -5.87
N THR A 45 -9.58 -12.40 -5.36
CA THR A 45 -9.48 -11.01 -4.91
C THR A 45 -8.50 -10.87 -3.75
N LYS A 46 -8.56 -11.78 -2.77
CA LYS A 46 -7.65 -11.81 -1.61
C LYS A 46 -6.20 -12.00 -2.04
N ASN A 47 -5.91 -12.96 -2.91
CA ASN A 47 -4.56 -13.22 -3.42
C ASN A 47 -4.03 -12.01 -4.20
N TYR A 48 -4.87 -11.39 -5.04
CA TYR A 48 -4.51 -10.16 -5.75
C TYR A 48 -4.12 -9.02 -4.78
N LEU A 49 -4.90 -8.82 -3.71
CA LEU A 49 -4.59 -7.80 -2.70
C LEU A 49 -3.31 -8.12 -1.91
N ILE A 50 -3.06 -9.38 -1.58
CA ILE A 50 -1.81 -9.81 -0.92
C ILE A 50 -0.62 -9.50 -1.82
N GLN A 51 -0.67 -9.90 -3.09
CA GLN A 51 0.40 -9.62 -4.06
C GLN A 51 0.67 -8.12 -4.20
N LYS A 52 -0.39 -7.29 -4.26
CA LYS A 52 -0.22 -5.84 -4.35
C LYS A 52 0.40 -5.22 -3.11
N ARG A 53 0.11 -5.77 -1.93
CA ARG A 53 0.77 -5.34 -0.69
C ARG A 53 2.23 -5.73 -0.68
N GLU A 54 2.55 -6.97 -1.02
CA GLU A 54 3.94 -7.47 -1.09
C GLU A 54 4.78 -6.65 -2.07
N GLU A 55 4.27 -6.40 -3.28
CA GLU A 55 4.93 -5.55 -4.28
C GLU A 55 5.22 -4.14 -3.73
N TYR A 56 4.29 -3.59 -2.95
CA TYR A 56 4.48 -2.29 -2.32
C TYR A 56 5.49 -2.32 -1.18
N GLN A 57 5.51 -3.38 -0.37
CA GLN A 57 6.52 -3.58 0.69
C GLN A 57 7.91 -3.65 0.09
N THR A 58 8.09 -4.40 -1.00
CA THR A 58 9.37 -4.50 -1.71
C THR A 58 9.84 -3.13 -2.20
N GLN A 59 8.96 -2.30 -2.76
CA GLN A 59 9.33 -0.94 -3.17
C GLN A 59 9.81 -0.06 -2.01
N LEU A 60 9.23 -0.20 -0.82
CA LEU A 60 9.69 0.53 0.37
C LEU A 60 11.02 -0.02 0.89
N GLU A 61 11.20 -1.34 0.82
CA GLU A 61 12.46 -2.01 1.18
C GLU A 61 13.61 -1.58 0.27
N ASP A 62 13.39 -1.52 -1.04
CA ASP A 62 14.39 -1.05 -2.00
C ASP A 62 14.81 0.39 -1.72
N LYS A 63 13.83 1.27 -1.44
CA LYS A 63 14.10 2.67 -1.06
C LYS A 63 14.89 2.77 0.23
N LEU A 64 14.55 1.95 1.23
CA LEU A 64 15.31 1.89 2.47
C LEU A 64 16.75 1.48 2.16
N HIS A 65 16.95 0.34 1.48
CA HIS A 65 18.26 -0.20 1.10
C HIS A 65 19.12 0.82 0.34
N GLU A 66 18.55 1.56 -0.60
CA GLU A 66 19.24 2.64 -1.30
C GLU A 66 19.78 3.70 -0.34
N LEU A 67 18.96 4.15 0.61
CA LEU A 67 19.36 5.12 1.64
C LEU A 67 20.40 4.52 2.59
N GLU A 68 20.30 3.24 2.96
CA GLU A 68 21.29 2.59 3.83
C GLU A 68 22.67 2.55 3.19
N ASN A 69 22.74 2.22 1.91
CA ASN A 69 24.00 2.19 1.17
C ASN A 69 24.61 3.59 1.06
N LYS A 70 23.78 4.59 0.77
CA LYS A 70 24.16 6.00 0.75
C LYS A 70 24.69 6.50 2.09
N ILE A 71 24.08 6.09 3.20
CA ILE A 71 24.54 6.43 4.57
C ILE A 71 25.88 5.77 4.86
N LYS A 72 26.06 4.49 4.51
CA LYS A 72 27.36 3.79 4.66
C LYS A 72 28.49 4.48 3.88
N GLU A 73 28.21 4.94 2.66
CA GLU A 73 29.18 5.72 1.87
C GLU A 73 29.53 7.04 2.56
N LEU A 74 28.54 7.72 3.15
CA LEU A 74 28.76 8.97 3.88
C LEU A 74 29.60 8.74 5.14
N GLU A 75 29.30 7.69 5.90
CA GLU A 75 30.07 7.28 7.07
C GLU A 75 31.54 6.98 6.72
N ALA A 76 31.77 6.26 5.61
CA ALA A 76 33.12 5.98 5.12
C ALA A 76 33.85 7.27 4.72
N LYS A 77 33.19 8.21 4.05
CA LYS A 77 33.77 9.53 3.71
C LYS A 77 34.11 10.32 4.97
N ALA A 78 33.24 10.33 5.97
CA ALA A 78 33.45 10.98 7.25
C ALA A 78 34.66 10.41 8.01
N ALA A 79 34.80 9.08 8.00
CA ALA A 79 35.89 8.39 8.67
C ALA A 79 37.27 8.70 8.05
N ASN A 80 37.31 9.00 6.75
CA ASN A 80 38.51 9.40 6.02
C ASN A 80 38.74 10.92 5.99
N ALA A 81 37.86 11.71 6.61
CA ALA A 81 38.02 13.16 6.70
C ALA A 81 38.96 13.55 7.86
N GLY A 82 39.50 14.78 7.83
CA GLY A 82 40.31 15.32 8.93
C GLY A 82 39.52 15.44 10.24
N GLU A 83 40.22 15.52 11.38
CA GLU A 83 39.59 15.48 12.72
C GLU A 83 38.49 16.54 12.93
N GLU A 84 38.68 17.75 12.40
CA GLU A 84 37.69 18.83 12.50
C GLU A 84 36.38 18.47 11.78
N THR A 85 36.47 17.88 10.59
CA THR A 85 35.30 17.43 9.82
C THR A 85 34.63 16.24 10.51
N LYS A 86 35.43 15.30 11.02
CA LYS A 86 34.92 14.12 11.73
C LYS A 86 34.05 14.50 12.93
N ALA A 87 34.47 15.49 13.73
CA ALA A 87 33.70 15.99 14.87
C ALA A 87 32.36 16.62 14.43
N LYS A 88 32.37 17.45 13.38
CA LYS A 88 31.15 18.09 12.84
C LYS A 88 30.16 17.07 12.26
N CYS A 89 30.65 15.98 11.69
CA CYS A 89 29.83 14.96 11.05
C CYS A 89 29.27 13.90 12.01
N HIS A 90 29.82 13.79 13.22
CA HIS A 90 29.45 12.73 14.17
C HIS A 90 27.96 12.76 14.55
N GLU A 91 27.46 13.92 15.01
CA GLU A 91 26.05 14.10 15.40
C GLU A 91 25.08 13.83 14.25
N MET A 92 25.49 14.19 13.04
CA MET A 92 24.69 13.98 11.83
C MET A 92 24.61 12.50 11.46
N ILE A 93 25.72 11.77 11.56
CA ILE A 93 25.75 10.32 11.32
C ILE A 93 24.88 9.60 12.36
N GLU A 94 24.98 9.97 13.63
CA GLU A 94 24.13 9.38 14.68
C GLU A 94 22.64 9.61 14.38
N THR A 95 22.28 10.82 13.95
CA THR A 95 20.90 11.15 13.54
C THR A 95 20.42 10.28 12.38
N LEU A 96 21.28 10.06 11.37
CA LEU A 96 20.97 9.19 10.23
C LEU A 96 20.76 7.74 10.66
N GLN A 97 21.61 7.21 11.53
CA GLN A 97 21.50 5.85 12.06
C GLN A 97 20.21 5.64 12.85
N GLN A 98 19.80 6.62 13.66
CA GLN A 98 18.53 6.54 14.39
C GLN A 98 17.32 6.53 13.46
N LYS A 99 17.30 7.42 12.45
CA LYS A 99 16.21 7.47 11.46
C LYS A 99 16.17 6.22 10.58
N GLN A 100 17.33 5.67 10.22
CA GLN A 100 17.43 4.40 9.51
C GLN A 100 16.80 3.26 10.33
N LYS A 101 17.14 3.19 11.62
CA LYS A 101 16.58 2.19 12.54
C LYS A 101 15.06 2.33 12.68
N ASP A 102 14.55 3.55 12.81
CA ASP A 102 13.10 3.79 12.88
C ASP A 102 12.37 3.37 11.60
N ALA A 103 12.89 3.76 10.42
CA ALA A 103 12.35 3.37 9.13
C ALA A 103 12.33 1.85 8.96
N ARG A 104 13.42 1.15 9.33
CA ARG A 104 13.50 -0.32 9.32
C ARG A 104 12.44 -0.94 10.22
N ASN A 105 12.33 -0.48 11.46
CA ASN A 105 11.35 -1.01 12.41
C ASN A 105 9.91 -0.81 11.93
N LYS A 106 9.60 0.33 11.32
CA LYS A 106 8.26 0.61 10.77
C LYS A 106 7.96 -0.26 9.55
N LEU A 107 8.94 -0.46 8.67
CA LEU A 107 8.80 -1.36 7.53
C LEU A 107 8.56 -2.81 7.98
N GLU A 108 9.28 -3.30 8.98
CA GLU A 108 9.06 -4.64 9.54
C GLU A 108 7.66 -4.78 10.14
N ARG A 109 7.19 -3.76 10.88
CA ARG A 109 5.81 -3.72 11.38
C ARG A 109 4.79 -3.73 10.25
N LEU A 110 5.04 -2.99 9.17
CA LEU A 110 4.19 -2.96 7.99
C LEU A 110 4.10 -4.34 7.33
N LYS A 111 5.23 -5.03 7.14
CA LYS A 111 5.29 -6.40 6.59
C LYS A 111 4.44 -7.39 7.41
N SER A 112 4.43 -7.26 8.73
CA SER A 112 3.64 -8.10 9.64
C SER A 112 2.18 -7.66 9.85
N SER A 113 1.71 -6.60 9.16
CA SER A 113 0.45 -5.96 9.51
C SER A 113 -0.80 -6.66 8.99
N SER A 114 -1.89 -6.54 9.74
CA SER A 114 -3.22 -6.95 9.30
C SER A 114 -3.79 -6.01 8.25
N ALA A 115 -4.87 -6.42 7.59
CA ALA A 115 -5.51 -5.58 6.59
C ALA A 115 -6.03 -4.24 7.12
N ASP A 116 -6.51 -4.22 8.36
CA ASP A 116 -7.06 -3.03 9.00
C ASP A 116 -5.97 -2.05 9.44
N ALA A 117 -4.78 -2.55 9.78
CA ALA A 117 -3.65 -1.73 10.20
C ALA A 117 -2.77 -1.23 9.04
N TRP A 118 -2.93 -1.82 7.85
CA TRP A 118 -2.07 -1.64 6.68
C TRP A 118 -1.85 -0.17 6.32
N GLU A 119 -2.92 0.61 6.11
CA GLU A 119 -2.80 2.00 5.63
C GLU A 119 -2.10 2.91 6.64
N ASN A 120 -2.39 2.75 7.93
CA ASN A 120 -1.76 3.56 8.97
C ASN A 120 -0.26 3.25 9.11
N LEU A 121 0.11 1.95 9.05
CA LEU A 121 1.50 1.54 9.11
C LEU A 121 2.25 1.90 7.82
N LYS A 122 1.58 1.86 6.67
CA LYS A 122 2.11 2.29 5.38
C LYS A 122 2.49 3.77 5.44
N SER A 123 1.54 4.64 5.82
CA SER A 123 1.79 6.07 5.98
C SER A 123 2.91 6.34 7.00
N GLY A 124 2.90 5.64 8.12
CA GLY A 124 3.95 5.75 9.13
C GLY A 124 5.34 5.37 8.60
N THR A 125 5.43 4.38 7.71
CA THR A 125 6.68 3.92 7.07
C THR A 125 7.14 4.91 6.00
N GLU A 126 6.21 5.40 5.16
CA GLU A 126 6.49 6.43 4.15
C GLU A 126 7.06 7.71 4.78
N ASN A 127 6.46 8.16 5.89
CA ASN A 127 6.93 9.33 6.62
C ASN A 127 8.34 9.13 7.18
N ALA A 128 8.64 7.96 7.76
CA ALA A 128 9.98 7.66 8.29
C ALA A 128 11.04 7.59 7.19
N LEU A 129 10.71 7.03 6.02
CA LEU A 129 11.60 7.03 4.85
C LEU A 129 11.85 8.44 4.31
N GLU A 130 10.82 9.28 4.24
CA GLU A 130 10.96 10.66 3.81
C GLU A 130 11.79 11.48 4.81
N ASP A 131 11.60 11.28 6.11
CA ASP A 131 12.40 11.91 7.15
C ASP A 131 13.87 11.47 7.11
N LEU A 132 14.14 10.19 6.83
CA LEU A 132 15.49 9.68 6.60
C LEU A 132 16.13 10.33 5.38
N LYS A 133 15.39 10.41 4.27
CA LYS A 133 15.85 11.02 3.03
C LYS A 133 16.17 12.51 3.19
N LYS A 134 15.33 13.26 3.93
CA LYS A 134 15.58 14.67 4.26
C LYS A 134 16.85 14.83 5.08
N ALA A 135 16.98 14.06 6.16
CA ALA A 135 18.17 14.08 7.01
C ALA A 135 19.44 13.74 6.21
N TYR A 136 19.37 12.77 5.29
CA TYR A 136 20.49 12.45 4.42
C TYR A 136 20.86 13.61 3.47
N SER A 137 19.85 14.28 2.91
CA SER A 137 20.05 15.43 2.01
C SER A 137 20.69 16.61 2.74
N GLU A 138 20.23 16.89 3.96
CA GLU A 138 20.84 17.86 4.88
C GLU A 138 22.26 17.45 5.27
N ALA A 139 22.51 16.16 5.42
CA ALA A 139 23.83 15.69 5.78
C ALA A 139 24.84 15.93 4.65
N ILE A 140 24.47 15.57 3.43
CA ILE A 140 25.30 15.85 2.26
C ILE A 140 25.56 17.35 2.06
N SER A 141 24.57 18.21 2.32
CA SER A 141 24.75 19.65 2.10
C SER A 141 25.79 20.27 3.02
N ARG A 142 25.98 19.70 4.23
CA ARG A 142 27.02 20.13 5.19
C ARG A 142 28.38 19.46 4.98
N PHE A 143 28.42 18.37 4.20
CA PHE A 143 29.66 17.69 3.82
C PHE A 143 30.36 18.34 2.61
N LYS A 144 29.63 19.15 1.84
CA LYS A 144 30.19 19.99 0.76
C LYS A 144 30.84 21.23 1.34
#